data_AF-A0A7C5QB07-F1
#
_entry.id   AF-A0A7C5QB07-F1
#
_cell.length_a   1.000
_cell.length_b   1.000
_cell.length_c   1.000
_cell.angle_alpha   90.00
_cell.angle_beta   90.00
_cell.angle_gamma   90.00
#
_symmetry.space_group_name_H-M   'P 1'
#
loop_
_entity.id
_entity.type
_entity.pdbx_description
1 polymer ?
#
loop_
_entity_poly.entity_id
_entity_poly.type
_entity_poly.pdbx_seq_one_letter_code
_entity_poly.pdbx_strand_id
1 'polypeptide(L)' 'MKHEASAVADRVTVSLGVSACVPEKNPDPKGLVAAADKALYLAKQEGRNRVKSFFELLIT' A
#
# COMPACT_ATOMS: atom_id res chain seq x y z
N MET A 1 -17.86 -9.83 -0.64
CA MET A 1 -18.90 -9.83 -1.68
C MET A 1 -18.51 -10.87 -2.72
N LYS A 2 -19.45 -11.72 -3.16
CA LYS A 2 -19.18 -12.65 -4.28
C LYS A 2 -19.06 -11.86 -5.58
N HIS A 3 -18.14 -12.28 -6.45
CA HIS A 3 -17.89 -11.69 -7.75
C HIS A 3 -18.54 -12.58 -8.82
N GLU A 4 -19.87 -12.65 -8.80
CA GLU A 4 -20.67 -13.71 -9.45
C GLU A 4 -20.47 -13.82 -10.96
N ALA A 5 -20.20 -12.71 -11.64
CA ALA A 5 -19.97 -12.68 -13.09
C ALA A 5 -18.52 -12.98 -13.51
N SER A 6 -17.62 -13.26 -12.58
CA SER A 6 -16.19 -13.39 -12.87
C SER A 6 -15.78 -14.81 -13.19
N ALA A 7 -15.13 -14.99 -14.32
CA ALA A 7 -14.49 -16.25 -14.71
C ALA A 7 -13.13 -16.48 -14.03
N VAL A 8 -12.62 -15.52 -13.25
CA VAL A 8 -11.23 -15.56 -12.73
C VAL A 8 -11.18 -15.91 -11.24
N ALA A 9 -12.04 -15.32 -10.41
CA ALA A 9 -12.08 -15.57 -8.97
C ALA A 9 -13.46 -15.27 -8.39
N ASP A 10 -13.82 -15.97 -7.32
CA ASP A 10 -15.13 -15.85 -6.65
C ASP A 10 -15.30 -14.52 -5.89
N ARG A 11 -14.21 -13.77 -5.68
CA ARG A 11 -14.16 -12.56 -4.85
C ARG A 11 -13.24 -11.50 -5.43
N VAL A 12 -13.66 -10.25 -5.26
CA VAL A 12 -12.81 -9.09 -5.48
C VAL A 12 -11.87 -8.93 -4.28
N THR A 13 -10.60 -8.64 -4.57
CA THR A 13 -9.59 -8.34 -3.57
C THR A 13 -8.92 -7.01 -3.87
N VAL A 14 -8.27 -6.42 -2.87
CA VAL A 14 -7.46 -5.21 -3.03
C VAL A 14 -6.03 -5.47 -2.61
N SER A 15 -5.10 -4.75 -3.21
CA SER A 15 -3.72 -4.66 -2.73
C SER A 15 -3.55 -3.28 -2.13
N LEU A 16 -2.83 -3.19 -1.01
CA LEU A 16 -2.71 -1.94 -0.26
C LEU A 16 -1.23 -1.63 -0.01
N GLY A 17 -0.88 -0.37 -0.25
CA GLY A 17 0.39 0.20 0.16
C GLY A 17 0.16 1.18 1.30
N VAL A 18 0.96 1.07 2.36
CA VAL A 18 0.83 1.88 3.56
C VAL A 18 2.14 2.60 3.83
N SER A 19 2.06 3.87 4.18
CA SER A 19 3.17 4.62 4.74
C SER A 19 2.66 5.53 5.86
N ALA A 20 3.51 5.77 6.84
CA ALA A 20 3.24 6.63 7.97
C ALA A 20 4.52 7.39 8.33
N CYS A 21 4.37 8.64 8.75
CA CYS A 21 5.46 9.45 9.29
C CYS A 21 4.96 10.25 10.49
N VAL A 22 5.91 10.68 11.33
CA VAL A 22 5.65 11.74 12.31
C VAL A 22 5.81 13.07 11.57
N PRO A 23 4.83 14.00 11.65
CA PRO A 23 4.96 15.29 10.98
C PRO A 23 6.18 16.07 11.47
N GLU A 24 7.06 16.44 10.55
CA GLU A 24 8.20 17.32 10.84
C GLU A 24 7.85 18.79 10.63
N LYS A 25 8.75 19.70 11.04
CA LYS A 25 8.58 21.16 10.90
C LYS A 25 8.33 21.60 9.46
N ASN A 26 8.82 20.84 8.48
CA ASN A 26 8.54 21.03 7.06
C ASN A 26 8.07 19.69 6.47
N PRO A 27 6.77 19.37 6.52
CA PRO A 27 6.29 18.07 6.08
C PRO A 27 6.47 17.90 4.57
N ASP A 28 6.69 16.66 4.13
CA ASP A 28 6.62 16.27 2.71
C ASP A 28 5.44 15.30 2.48
N PRO A 29 4.21 15.82 2.29
CA PRO A 29 3.05 14.99 1.98
C PRO A 29 3.20 14.21 0.67
N LYS A 30 3.93 14.76 -0.32
CA LYS A 30 4.14 14.10 -1.60
C LYS A 30 5.06 12.89 -1.44
N GLY A 31 6.12 13.03 -0.65
CA GLY A 31 7.01 11.93 -0.25
C GLY A 31 6.25 10.83 0.47
N LEU A 32 5.37 11.18 1.42
CA LEU A 32 4.54 10.21 2.16
C LEU A 32 3.62 9.41 1.22
N VAL A 33 2.93 10.08 0.29
CA VAL A 33 2.09 9.42 -0.73
C VAL A 33 2.94 8.55 -1.66
N ALA A 34 4.09 9.06 -2.12
CA ALA A 34 4.99 8.30 -2.98
C ALA A 34 5.54 7.04 -2.28
N ALA A 35 5.77 7.08 -0.97
CA ALA A 35 6.14 5.91 -0.19
C ALA A 35 4.98 4.89 -0.12
N ALA A 36 3.75 5.33 0.13
CA ALA A 36 2.57 4.46 0.09
C ALA A 36 2.38 3.82 -1.31
N ASP A 37 2.57 4.57 -2.38
CA ASP A 37 2.50 4.06 -3.76
C ASP A 37 3.58 3.02 -4.06
N LYS A 38 4.82 3.23 -3.60
CA LYS A 38 5.88 2.23 -3.72
C LYS A 38 5.48 0.94 -3.00
N ALA A 39 4.92 1.04 -1.79
CA ALA A 39 4.45 -0.13 -1.05
C ALA A 39 3.31 -0.84 -1.79
N LEU A 40 2.38 -0.09 -2.39
CA LEU A 40 1.28 -0.64 -3.18
C LEU A 40 1.82 -1.40 -4.41
N TYR A 41 2.84 -0.85 -5.06
CA TYR A 41 3.49 -1.49 -6.19
C TYR A 41 4.14 -2.82 -5.79
N LEU A 42 4.84 -2.87 -4.66
CA LEU A 42 5.39 -4.13 -4.11
C LEU A 42 4.29 -5.14 -3.80
N ALA A 43 3.18 -4.71 -3.18
CA ALA A 43 2.05 -5.59 -2.88
C ALA A 43 1.50 -6.26 -4.17
N LYS A 44 1.45 -5.50 -5.27
CA LYS A 44 1.04 -6.02 -6.59
C LYS A 44 2.08 -6.99 -7.17
N GLN A 45 3.37 -6.67 -7.08
CA GLN A 45 4.45 -7.52 -7.61
C GLN A 45 4.56 -8.85 -6.88
N GLU A 46 4.37 -8.87 -5.56
CA GLU A 46 4.49 -10.10 -4.77
C GLU A 46 3.25 -11.02 -4.83
N GLY A 47 2.26 -10.70 -5.68
CA GLY A 47 1.11 -11.57 -5.90
C GLY A 47 -0.24 -10.99 -5.48
N ARG A 48 -0.36 -9.67 -5.30
CA ARG A 48 -1.62 -8.96 -4.99
C ARG A 48 -2.27 -9.46 -3.68
N ASN A 49 -3.52 -9.04 -3.44
CA ASN A 49 -4.35 -9.40 -2.27
C ASN A 49 -3.58 -9.36 -0.93
N ARG A 50 -2.81 -8.29 -0.71
CA ARG A 50 -1.95 -8.14 0.46
C ARG A 50 -1.69 -6.68 0.78
N VAL A 51 -1.19 -6.48 1.99
CA VAL A 51 -0.70 -5.19 2.48
C VAL A 51 0.83 -5.21 2.45
N LYS A 52 1.41 -4.12 1.96
CA LYS A 52 2.82 -3.81 2.15
C LYS A 52 2.93 -2.43 2.77
N SER A 53 3.99 -2.23 3.53
CA SER A 53 4.24 -0.99 4.24
C SER A 53 5.68 -0.57 4.09
N PHE A 54 5.90 0.74 3.97
CA PHE A 54 7.20 1.35 4.21
C PHE A 54 7.13 2.16 5.50
N PHE A 55 7.97 1.78 6.46
CA PHE A 55 8.26 2.57 7.63
C PHE A 55 9.65 3.13 7.45
N GLU A 56 9.76 4.45 7.35
CA GLU A 56 11.03 5.10 7.54
C GLU A 56 11.33 4.99 9.03
N LEU A 57 12.23 4.07 9.40
CA LEU A 57 12.68 3.88 10.76
C LEU A 57 13.41 5.15 11.20
N LEU A 58 12.67 6.10 11.77
CA LEU A 58 13.20 7.06 12.71
C LEU A 58 13.53 6.29 14.01
N ILE A 59 14.63 5.54 13.98
CA ILE A 59 15.37 5.26 15.22
C ILE A 59 16.50 6.29 15.23
N THR A 60 16.36 7.21 16.19
CA THR A 60 17.40 8.15 16.63
C THR A 60 18.68 7.43 17.01
#